data_AF-A0A922L0U3-F1
#
_entry.id   AF-A0A922L0U3-F1
#
_cell.length_a   1.000
_cell.length_b   1.000
_cell.length_c   1.000
_cell.angle_alpha   90.00
_cell.angle_beta   90.00
_cell.angle_gamma   90.00
#
_symmetry.space_group_name_H-M   'P 1'
#
loop_
_entity.id
_entity.type
_entity.pdbx_description
1 polymer ?
#
loop_
_entity_poly.entity_id
_entity_poly.type
_entity_poly.pdbx_seq_one_letter_code
_entity_poly.pdbx_strand_id
1 'polypeptide(L)'
;MPNILLRIYPNGDILYSIRLSLTLACPMDLKYYPLDRQTCSIAMASYAYSTEDLVFTWKEKNPVQVSGDINLPRFTLKDYTTKYCTSRTNTGEYSCLQVNLLFKREFSYYLIQIYIPCAMLIFVSWVSFWLDPNATVARVSLGVTTLLSMATQISGINASQPPVSYTKAIDVWTGVCLTFVFGALLEFALVNYASRSDVHHAAAKQQRQRLAKWNMEQALLEGNNIELASYGLRPGCEIHMAPPRRKNWCKRWLSKFPTRSKRIDVVSRIFFPFMFALFNCVYWITYMFRDDLQ
;
A
#
# COMPACT_ATOMS: atom_id res chain seq x y z
N MET A 1 -50.11 11.08 11.99
CA MET A 1 -50.51 10.28 13.16
C MET A 1 -49.31 9.45 13.59
N PRO A 2 -48.94 9.41 14.88
CA PRO A 2 -47.80 8.61 15.31
C PRO A 2 -48.15 7.12 15.21
N ASN A 3 -47.22 6.32 14.69
CA ASN A 3 -47.39 4.87 14.54
C ASN A 3 -47.22 4.18 15.90
N ILE A 4 -48.30 4.14 16.68
CA ILE A 4 -48.36 3.64 18.06
C ILE A 4 -49.46 2.58 18.16
N LEU A 5 -49.17 1.50 18.88
CA LEU A 5 -50.10 0.45 19.31
C LEU A 5 -50.07 0.37 20.83
N LEU A 6 -51.23 0.49 21.48
CA LEU A 6 -51.43 0.27 22.91
C LEU A 6 -52.48 -0.82 23.10
N ARG A 7 -52.18 -1.87 23.87
CA ARG A 7 -53.11 -2.92 24.26
C ARG A 7 -53.02 -3.17 25.76
N ILE A 8 -54.17 -3.18 26.43
CA ILE A 8 -54.29 -3.48 27.85
C ILE A 8 -54.92 -4.87 27.97
N TYR A 9 -54.28 -5.77 28.70
CA TYR A 9 -54.79 -7.11 28.96
C TYR A 9 -55.67 -7.13 30.23
N PRO A 10 -56.58 -8.10 30.37
CA PRO A 10 -57.46 -8.18 31.55
C PRO A 10 -56.74 -8.36 32.89
N ASN A 11 -55.52 -8.87 32.88
CA ASN A 11 -54.67 -9.04 34.07
C ASN A 11 -53.90 -7.77 34.46
N GLY A 12 -54.03 -6.68 33.70
CA GLY A 12 -53.35 -5.41 33.95
C GLY A 12 -52.06 -5.20 33.15
N ASP A 13 -51.59 -6.20 32.39
CA ASP A 13 -50.39 -6.03 31.55
C ASP A 13 -50.66 -5.05 30.40
N ILE A 14 -49.65 -4.25 30.06
CA ILE A 14 -49.73 -3.26 28.99
C ILE A 14 -48.70 -3.58 27.91
N LEU A 15 -49.17 -3.80 26.68
CA LEU A 15 -48.33 -3.82 25.49
C LEU A 15 -48.32 -2.43 24.85
N TYR A 16 -47.16 -1.80 24.84
CA TYR A 16 -46.92 -0.54 24.16
C TYR A 16 -45.88 -0.74 23.06
N SER A 17 -46.23 -0.41 21.81
CA SER A 17 -45.36 -0.58 20.65
C SER A 17 -45.37 0.67 19.79
N ILE A 18 -44.19 1.18 19.46
CA ILE A 18 -43.99 2.39 18.67
C ILE A 18 -42.97 2.15 17.57
N ARG A 19 -43.16 2.80 16.43
CA ARG A 19 -42.16 2.81 15.35
C ARG A 19 -41.30 4.06 15.46
N LEU A 20 -40.01 3.87 15.66
CA LEU A 20 -39.01 4.95 15.73
C LEU A 20 -38.06 4.89 14.53
N SER A 21 -37.60 6.06 14.08
CA SER A 21 -36.45 6.20 13.20
C SER A 21 -35.40 6.98 13.97
N LEU A 22 -34.26 6.36 14.23
CA LEU A 22 -33.22 6.90 15.10
C LEU A 22 -31.94 7.11 14.30
N THR A 23 -31.31 8.27 14.49
CA THR A 23 -29.93 8.50 14.06
C THR A 23 -29.04 8.32 15.29
N LEU A 24 -28.28 7.22 15.31
CA LEU A 24 -27.48 6.84 16.46
C LEU A 24 -26.00 7.11 16.19
N ALA A 25 -25.25 7.48 17.23
CA ALA A 25 -23.80 7.59 17.16
C ALA A 25 -23.15 6.23 17.39
N CYS A 26 -22.23 5.84 16.50
CA CYS A 26 -21.45 4.61 16.63
C CYS A 26 -19.96 4.95 16.53
N PRO A 27 -19.19 4.88 17.63
CA PRO A 27 -17.75 5.02 17.57
C PRO A 27 -17.16 3.81 16.83
N MET A 28 -16.41 4.07 15.76
CA MET A 28 -15.83 3.04 14.90
C MET A 28 -14.30 2.99 15.06
N ASP A 29 -13.73 1.79 14.96
CA ASP A 29 -12.28 1.59 14.85
C ASP A 29 -11.92 1.25 13.40
N LEU A 30 -11.22 2.16 12.72
CA LEU A 30 -10.89 2.06 11.29
C LEU A 30 -9.49 1.49 11.04
N LYS A 31 -8.81 0.93 12.05
CA LYS A 31 -7.44 0.40 11.92
C LYS A 31 -7.29 -0.59 10.77
N TYR A 32 -8.28 -1.46 10.57
CA TYR A 32 -8.28 -2.49 9.52
C TYR A 32 -9.08 -2.08 8.27
N TYR A 33 -9.47 -0.81 8.15
CA TYR A 33 -10.24 -0.36 7.00
C TYR A 33 -9.55 -0.69 5.66
N PRO A 34 -10.27 -1.26 4.66
CA PRO A 34 -11.72 -1.52 4.60
C PRO A 34 -12.15 -2.96 4.97
N LEU A 35 -11.25 -3.75 5.56
CA LEU A 35 -11.51 -5.13 6.00
C LEU A 35 -12.07 -5.18 7.44
N ASP A 36 -12.65 -4.07 7.90
CA ASP A 36 -13.07 -3.87 9.28
C ASP A 36 -14.44 -4.49 9.63
N ARG A 37 -14.58 -4.82 10.91
CA ARG A 37 -15.85 -5.11 11.59
C ARG A 37 -16.12 -4.03 12.63
N GLN A 38 -17.36 -3.55 12.66
CA GLN A 38 -17.78 -2.48 13.56
C GLN A 38 -18.86 -2.98 14.50
N THR A 39 -18.72 -2.70 15.79
CA THR A 39 -19.74 -3.00 16.79
C THR A 39 -20.47 -1.72 17.16
N CYS A 40 -21.70 -1.57 16.68
CA CYS A 40 -22.52 -0.41 17.00
C CYS A 40 -23.50 -0.74 18.11
N SER A 41 -23.46 0.05 19.18
CA SER A 41 -24.28 -0.17 20.38
C SER A 41 -25.49 0.74 20.37
N ILE A 42 -26.67 0.18 20.62
CA ILE A 42 -27.91 0.91 20.87
C ILE A 42 -28.21 0.77 22.35
N ALA A 43 -28.18 1.87 23.09
CA ALA A 43 -28.50 1.89 24.52
C ALA A 43 -29.82 2.63 24.76
N MET A 44 -30.69 2.04 25.57
CA MET A 44 -31.97 2.61 25.99
C MET A 44 -31.98 2.63 27.51
N ALA A 45 -32.10 3.82 28.11
CA ALA A 45 -32.07 4.00 29.55
C ALA A 45 -33.28 4.82 30.03
N SER A 46 -33.69 4.58 31.27
CA SER A 46 -34.66 5.46 31.93
C SER A 46 -34.05 6.85 32.12
N TYR A 47 -34.83 7.90 31.83
CA TYR A 47 -34.38 9.28 32.01
C TYR A 47 -34.70 9.82 33.42
N ALA A 48 -35.90 9.53 33.94
CA ALA A 48 -36.40 10.15 35.16
C ALA A 48 -36.45 9.20 36.37
N TYR A 49 -36.68 7.90 36.14
CA TYR A 49 -36.91 6.92 37.21
C TYR A 49 -35.65 6.12 37.50
N SER A 50 -35.29 6.04 38.77
CA SER A 50 -34.12 5.29 39.25
C SER A 50 -34.34 3.77 39.14
N THR A 51 -33.30 2.99 39.38
CA THR A 51 -33.40 1.52 39.48
C THR A 51 -34.30 1.03 40.62
N GLU A 52 -34.63 1.88 41.60
CA GLU A 52 -35.56 1.56 42.69
C GLU A 52 -37.02 1.59 42.22
N ASP A 53 -37.33 2.44 41.24
CA ASP A 53 -38.69 2.64 40.72
C ASP A 53 -38.97 1.87 39.43
N LEU A 54 -37.96 1.74 38.56
CA LEU A 54 -38.12 1.20 37.22
C LEU A 54 -36.90 0.39 36.77
N VAL A 55 -37.14 -0.88 36.45
CA VAL A 55 -36.12 -1.80 35.92
C VAL A 55 -36.53 -2.28 34.54
N PHE A 56 -35.62 -2.10 33.56
CA PHE A 56 -35.80 -2.63 32.22
C PHE A 56 -35.27 -4.06 32.12
N THR A 57 -36.06 -4.94 31.53
CA THR A 57 -35.70 -6.34 31.32
C THR A 57 -35.89 -6.74 29.86
N TRP A 58 -34.95 -7.48 29.29
CA TRP A 58 -35.13 -8.07 27.97
C TRP A 58 -36.21 -9.14 28.01
N LYS A 59 -36.98 -9.26 26.93
CA LYS A 59 -37.90 -10.39 26.75
C LYS A 59 -37.10 -11.69 26.71
N GLU A 60 -37.50 -12.70 27.49
CA GLU A 60 -36.81 -13.99 27.58
C GLU A 60 -36.63 -14.69 26.22
N LYS A 61 -37.64 -14.56 25.35
CA LYS A 61 -37.64 -15.16 24.01
C LYS A 61 -37.61 -14.08 22.93
N ASN A 62 -36.62 -14.16 22.05
CA ASN A 62 -36.42 -13.28 20.90
C ASN A 62 -36.49 -11.78 21.28
N PRO A 63 -35.57 -11.30 22.14
CA PRO A 63 -35.54 -9.91 22.61
C PRO A 63 -35.32 -8.90 21.48
N VAL A 64 -34.60 -9.30 20.44
CA VAL A 64 -34.34 -8.51 19.24
C VAL A 64 -34.84 -9.31 18.05
N GLN A 65 -35.70 -8.70 17.23
CA GLN A 65 -36.20 -9.29 15.99
C GLN A 65 -35.71 -8.44 14.84
N VAL A 66 -34.87 -9.05 14.00
CA VAL A 66 -34.35 -8.43 12.79
C VAL A 66 -35.22 -8.91 11.62
N SER A 67 -35.65 -7.99 10.74
CA SER A 67 -36.33 -8.38 9.51
C SER A 67 -35.40 -9.23 8.65
N GLY A 68 -35.92 -10.31 8.02
CA GLY A 68 -35.09 -11.33 7.37
C GLY A 68 -34.06 -10.79 6.36
N ASP A 69 -34.44 -9.86 5.49
CA ASP A 69 -33.58 -9.34 4.44
C ASP A 69 -33.19 -7.87 4.69
N ILE A 70 -32.26 -7.62 5.62
CA ILE A 70 -31.60 -6.31 5.71
C ILE A 70 -30.40 -6.30 4.76
N ASN A 71 -30.64 -5.82 3.54
CA ASN A 71 -29.59 -5.57 2.57
C ASN A 71 -29.07 -4.14 2.69
N LEU A 72 -27.93 -3.99 3.36
CA LEU A 72 -27.20 -2.73 3.45
C LEU A 72 -26.16 -2.69 2.31
N PRO A 73 -26.08 -1.62 1.50
CA PRO A 73 -25.19 -1.59 0.32
C PRO A 73 -23.69 -1.69 0.63
N ARG A 74 -23.26 -1.32 1.84
CA ARG A 74 -21.84 -1.22 2.23
C ARG A 74 -21.44 -2.12 3.39
N PHE A 75 -22.42 -2.72 4.07
CA PHE A 75 -22.21 -3.51 5.28
C PHE A 75 -23.14 -4.71 5.26
N THR A 76 -22.80 -5.76 6.00
CA THR A 76 -23.70 -6.84 6.36
C THR A 76 -23.80 -6.94 7.86
N LEU A 77 -25.02 -7.03 8.38
CA LEU A 77 -25.24 -7.36 9.79
C LEU A 77 -24.87 -8.83 9.97
N LYS A 78 -23.80 -9.10 10.72
CA LYS A 78 -23.30 -10.45 10.96
C LYS A 78 -23.94 -11.10 12.18
N ASP A 79 -24.03 -10.35 13.27
CA ASP A 79 -24.55 -10.84 14.53
C ASP A 79 -25.08 -9.69 15.40
N TYR A 80 -25.84 -10.02 16.44
CA TYR A 80 -26.28 -9.08 17.45
C TYR A 80 -26.27 -9.72 18.84
N THR A 81 -25.92 -8.94 19.86
CA THR A 81 -25.92 -9.41 21.26
C THR A 81 -26.66 -8.43 22.16
N THR A 82 -27.43 -8.96 23.11
CA THR A 82 -28.14 -8.16 24.12
C THR A 82 -27.35 -8.11 25.42
N LYS A 83 -27.27 -6.94 26.03
CA LYS A 83 -26.61 -6.71 27.31
C LYS A 83 -27.50 -5.88 28.24
N TYR A 84 -27.28 -6.06 29.53
CA TYR A 84 -27.78 -5.18 30.58
C TYR A 84 -26.71 -4.14 30.91
N CYS A 85 -27.12 -2.92 31.19
CA CYS A 85 -26.25 -1.80 31.57
C CYS A 85 -26.90 -0.99 32.68
N THR A 86 -26.09 -0.18 33.37
CA THR A 86 -26.56 0.80 34.35
C THR A 86 -25.95 2.15 33.98
N SER A 87 -26.80 3.16 33.78
CA SER A 87 -26.36 4.53 33.56
C SER A 87 -26.24 5.22 34.91
N ARG A 88 -25.01 5.63 35.27
CA ARG A 88 -24.73 6.35 36.52
C ARG A 88 -24.57 7.82 36.23
N THR A 89 -25.40 8.64 36.86
CA THR A 89 -25.30 10.11 36.79
C THR A 89 -25.22 10.69 38.20
N ASN A 90 -25.04 12.01 38.31
CA ASN A 90 -25.00 12.69 39.61
C ASN A 90 -26.33 12.57 40.38
N THR A 91 -27.44 12.27 39.70
CA THR A 91 -28.79 12.18 40.30
C THR A 91 -29.14 10.77 40.75
N GLY A 92 -28.40 9.74 40.33
CA GLY A 92 -28.64 8.36 40.74
C GLY A 92 -28.23 7.31 39.71
N GLU A 93 -28.66 6.07 39.95
CA GLU A 93 -28.49 4.95 39.02
C GLU A 93 -29.78 4.68 38.24
N TYR A 94 -29.65 4.52 36.93
CA TYR A 94 -30.76 4.31 36.01
C TYR A 94 -30.60 3.00 35.25
N SER A 95 -31.68 2.23 35.16
CA SER A 95 -31.70 0.97 34.41
C SER A 95 -31.51 1.19 32.91
N CYS A 96 -30.69 0.35 32.28
CA CYS A 96 -30.32 0.47 30.87
C CYS A 96 -30.31 -0.92 30.18
N LEU A 97 -30.79 -0.93 28.94
CA LEU A 97 -30.69 -2.07 28.02
C LEU A 97 -29.82 -1.69 26.83
N GLN A 98 -28.92 -2.59 26.43
CA GLN A 98 -28.02 -2.36 25.30
C GLN A 98 -28.09 -3.50 24.30
N VAL A 99 -28.12 -3.16 23.01
CA VAL A 99 -27.95 -4.11 21.89
C VAL A 99 -26.69 -3.75 21.14
N ASN A 100 -25.78 -4.71 20.98
CA ASN A 100 -24.61 -4.56 20.16
C ASN A 100 -24.87 -5.21 18.80
N LEU A 101 -24.78 -4.44 17.73
CA LEU A 101 -24.92 -4.88 16.35
C LEU A 101 -23.54 -4.99 15.73
N LEU A 102 -23.17 -6.19 15.27
CA LEU A 102 -21.90 -6.44 14.59
C LEU A 102 -22.09 -6.28 13.08
N PHE A 103 -21.53 -5.22 12.52
CA PHE A 103 -21.51 -4.95 11.08
C PHE A 103 -20.15 -5.36 10.49
N LYS A 104 -20.17 -6.12 9.39
CA LYS A 104 -18.98 -6.37 8.56
C LYS A 104 -19.05 -5.50 7.31
N ARG A 105 -17.97 -4.82 6.95
CA ARG A 105 -17.92 -4.05 5.70
C ARG A 105 -17.83 -4.95 4.49
N GLU A 106 -18.53 -4.60 3.41
CA GLU A 106 -18.41 -5.29 2.13
C GLU A 106 -17.14 -4.84 1.38
N PHE A 107 -16.24 -5.78 1.13
CA PHE A 107 -14.87 -5.49 0.65
C PHE A 107 -14.77 -5.31 -0.88
N SER A 108 -15.65 -5.96 -1.65
CA SER A 108 -15.57 -6.08 -3.12
C SER A 108 -15.45 -4.73 -3.85
N TYR A 109 -16.20 -3.72 -3.41
CA TYR A 109 -16.14 -2.36 -3.94
C TYR A 109 -14.73 -1.75 -3.86
N TYR A 110 -14.06 -1.91 -2.72
CA TYR A 110 -12.73 -1.37 -2.48
C TYR A 110 -11.67 -2.07 -3.31
N LEU A 111 -11.81 -3.39 -3.50
CA LEU A 111 -10.93 -4.15 -4.38
C LEU A 111 -10.91 -3.56 -5.80
N ILE A 112 -12.09 -3.32 -6.36
CA ILE A 112 -12.24 -2.85 -7.75
C ILE A 112 -11.86 -1.38 -7.92
N GLN A 113 -12.23 -0.51 -6.98
CA GLN A 113 -12.02 0.93 -7.13
C GLN A 113 -10.68 1.44 -6.61
N ILE A 114 -10.02 0.71 -5.71
CA ILE A 114 -8.80 1.16 -5.05
C ILE A 114 -7.64 0.21 -5.34
N TYR A 115 -7.74 -1.04 -4.92
CA TYR A 115 -6.61 -1.98 -4.98
C TYR A 115 -6.18 -2.27 -6.43
N ILE A 116 -7.14 -2.59 -7.32
CA ILE A 116 -6.85 -2.90 -8.72
C ILE A 116 -6.22 -1.70 -9.45
N PRO A 117 -6.78 -0.47 -9.40
CA PRO A 117 -6.16 0.68 -10.06
C PRO A 117 -4.79 1.07 -9.48
N CYS A 118 -4.59 0.98 -8.15
CA CYS A 118 -3.27 1.19 -7.54
C CYS A 118 -2.24 0.19 -8.09
N ALA A 119 -2.59 -1.09 -8.20
CA ALA A 119 -1.72 -2.11 -8.77
C ALA A 119 -1.44 -1.84 -10.27
N MET A 120 -2.45 -1.42 -11.04
CA MET A 120 -2.28 -1.03 -12.44
C MET A 120 -1.28 0.13 -12.59
N LEU A 121 -1.35 1.15 -11.75
CA LEU A 121 -0.39 2.27 -11.76
C LEU A 121 1.05 1.80 -11.46
N ILE A 122 1.22 0.81 -10.58
CA ILE A 122 2.53 0.19 -10.34
C ILE A 122 3.04 -0.50 -11.60
N PHE A 123 2.21 -1.32 -12.26
CA PHE A 123 2.60 -1.98 -13.50
C PHE A 123 2.97 -0.97 -14.60
N VAL A 124 2.21 0.14 -14.72
CA VAL A 124 2.54 1.24 -15.65
C VAL A 124 3.90 1.85 -15.31
N SER A 125 4.22 2.04 -14.03
CA SER A 125 5.53 2.56 -13.61
C SER A 125 6.68 1.64 -14.05
N TRP A 126 6.47 0.31 -14.11
CA TRP A 126 7.48 -0.66 -14.54
C TRP A 126 7.73 -0.69 -16.04
N VAL A 127 6.77 -0.19 -16.85
CA VAL A 127 6.98 -0.04 -18.31
C VAL A 127 8.18 0.85 -18.59
N SER A 128 8.48 1.80 -17.69
CA SER A 128 9.66 2.66 -17.80
C SER A 128 10.97 1.88 -17.85
N PHE A 129 11.08 0.71 -17.19
CA PHE A 129 12.28 -0.12 -17.19
C PHE A 129 12.54 -0.80 -18.53
N TRP A 130 11.51 -0.95 -19.36
CA TRP A 130 11.60 -1.55 -20.69
C TRP A 130 11.92 -0.52 -21.76
N LEU A 131 11.72 0.77 -21.46
CA LEU A 131 11.98 1.85 -22.38
C LEU A 131 13.47 2.17 -22.48
N ASP A 132 13.90 2.51 -23.70
CA ASP A 132 15.29 2.84 -23.95
C ASP A 132 15.77 3.98 -23.04
N PRO A 133 16.97 3.88 -22.43
CA PRO A 133 17.49 4.89 -21.52
C PRO A 133 17.76 6.24 -22.20
N ASN A 134 17.79 6.27 -23.53
CA ASN A 134 17.94 7.49 -24.33
C ASN A 134 16.61 8.25 -24.50
N ALA A 135 15.46 7.59 -24.30
CA ALA A 135 14.12 8.20 -24.37
C ALA A 135 13.73 8.86 -23.04
N THR A 136 14.52 9.85 -22.61
CA THR A 136 14.44 10.46 -21.28
C THR A 136 13.09 11.14 -21.02
N VAL A 137 12.56 11.88 -22.00
CA VAL A 137 11.28 12.60 -21.91
C VAL A 137 10.13 11.64 -21.61
N ALA A 138 10.08 10.50 -22.29
CA ALA A 138 9.05 9.51 -22.11
C ALA A 138 9.12 8.85 -20.71
N ARG A 139 10.32 8.49 -20.24
CA ARG A 139 10.49 7.90 -18.88
C ARG A 139 10.12 8.88 -17.77
N VAL A 140 10.55 10.14 -17.86
CA VAL A 140 10.19 11.19 -16.88
C VAL A 140 8.69 11.43 -16.88
N SER A 141 8.09 11.60 -18.07
CA SER A 141 6.65 11.85 -18.17
C SER A 141 5.84 10.70 -17.57
N LEU A 142 6.16 9.45 -17.87
CA LEU A 142 5.48 8.29 -17.28
C LEU A 142 5.66 8.23 -15.75
N GLY A 143 6.87 8.47 -15.25
CA GLY A 143 7.16 8.45 -13.81
C GLY A 143 6.43 9.57 -13.03
N VAL A 144 6.44 10.80 -13.56
CA VAL A 144 5.76 11.94 -12.91
C VAL A 144 4.24 11.79 -13.00
N THR A 145 3.70 11.39 -14.15
CA THR A 145 2.25 11.18 -14.30
C THR A 145 1.75 10.07 -13.39
N THR A 146 2.45 8.93 -13.30
CA THR A 146 2.04 7.84 -12.38
C THR A 146 2.11 8.26 -10.92
N LEU A 147 3.13 9.04 -10.52
CA LEU A 147 3.24 9.58 -9.16
C LEU A 147 2.10 10.52 -8.84
N LEU A 148 1.76 11.44 -9.76
CA LEU A 148 0.64 12.36 -9.61
C LEU A 148 -0.69 11.61 -9.54
N SER A 149 -0.94 10.66 -10.46
CA SER A 149 -2.15 9.83 -10.45
C SER A 149 -2.32 9.08 -9.13
N MET A 150 -1.23 8.50 -8.59
CA MET A 150 -1.26 7.84 -7.29
C MET A 150 -1.58 8.84 -6.17
N ALA A 151 -0.94 10.00 -6.13
CA ALA A 151 -1.20 11.03 -5.13
C ALA A 151 -2.66 11.54 -5.18
N THR A 152 -3.21 11.74 -6.38
CA THR A 152 -4.62 12.09 -6.58
C THR A 152 -5.56 11.00 -6.05
N GLN A 153 -5.25 9.73 -6.33
CA GLN A 153 -6.05 8.61 -5.83
C GLN A 153 -6.04 8.55 -4.30
N ILE A 154 -4.86 8.71 -3.66
CA ILE A 154 -4.72 8.75 -2.20
C ILE A 154 -5.58 9.88 -1.59
N SER A 155 -5.55 11.07 -2.20
CA SER A 155 -6.38 12.19 -1.78
C SER A 155 -7.88 11.87 -1.87
N GLY A 156 -8.31 11.25 -2.98
CA GLY A 156 -9.71 10.85 -3.17
C GLY A 156 -10.18 9.82 -2.14
N ILE A 157 -9.32 8.87 -1.76
CA ILE A 157 -9.60 7.89 -0.70
C ILE A 157 -9.78 8.62 0.63
N ASN A 158 -8.84 9.48 1.00
CA ASN A 158 -8.85 10.22 2.27
C ASN A 158 -10.04 11.18 2.39
N ALA A 159 -10.49 11.79 1.28
CA ALA A 159 -11.66 12.67 1.27
C ALA A 159 -12.97 11.95 1.60
N SER A 160 -13.04 10.63 1.34
CA SER A 160 -14.23 9.82 1.59
C SER A 160 -14.34 9.28 3.02
N GLN A 161 -13.38 9.61 3.89
CA GLN A 161 -13.25 9.06 5.23
C GLN A 161 -13.04 10.15 6.29
N PRO A 162 -13.49 9.94 7.54
CA PRO A 162 -13.14 10.84 8.63
C PRO A 162 -11.63 10.81 8.89
N PRO A 163 -11.00 11.96 9.19
CA PRO A 163 -9.59 11.98 9.55
C PRO A 163 -9.39 11.25 10.87
N VAL A 164 -8.48 10.28 10.88
CA VAL A 164 -8.04 9.54 12.07
C VAL A 164 -6.54 9.68 12.23
N SER A 165 -6.05 9.68 13.47
CA SER A 165 -4.64 9.91 13.79
C SER A 165 -3.75 8.66 13.67
N TYR A 166 -4.34 7.47 13.57
CA TYR A 166 -3.63 6.20 13.45
C TYR A 166 -3.58 5.69 12.01
N THR A 167 -2.59 4.84 11.73
CA THR A 167 -2.42 4.22 10.40
C THR A 167 -3.45 3.14 10.16
N LYS A 168 -4.17 3.24 9.02
CA LYS A 168 -5.13 2.24 8.56
C LYS A 168 -4.47 1.23 7.60
N ALA A 169 -5.06 0.05 7.42
CA ALA A 169 -4.57 -0.94 6.45
C ALA A 169 -4.47 -0.36 5.02
N ILE A 170 -5.47 0.43 4.61
CA ILE A 170 -5.44 1.14 3.32
C ILE A 170 -4.29 2.16 3.19
N ASP A 171 -3.88 2.80 4.28
CA ASP A 171 -2.76 3.76 4.28
C ASP A 171 -1.44 3.02 4.06
N VAL A 172 -1.30 1.82 4.63
CA VAL A 172 -0.14 0.94 4.39
C VAL A 172 -0.09 0.51 2.92
N TRP A 173 -1.22 0.05 2.36
CA TRP A 173 -1.30 -0.33 0.95
C TRP A 173 -0.89 0.83 0.04
N THR A 174 -1.57 1.96 0.16
CA THR A 174 -1.33 3.12 -0.71
C THR A 174 0.05 3.74 -0.50
N GLY A 175 0.57 3.79 0.73
CA GLY A 175 1.92 4.27 1.03
C GLY A 175 3.02 3.39 0.45
N VAL A 176 2.87 2.06 0.51
CA VAL A 176 3.80 1.14 -0.15
C VAL A 176 3.72 1.27 -1.66
N CYS A 177 2.51 1.34 -2.23
CA CYS A 177 2.34 1.57 -3.66
C CYS A 177 3.01 2.87 -4.13
N LEU A 178 2.84 3.96 -3.37
CA LEU A 178 3.50 5.25 -3.64
C LEU A 178 5.03 5.13 -3.59
N THR A 179 5.56 4.38 -2.61
CA THR A 179 7.00 4.14 -2.48
C THR A 179 7.56 3.39 -3.69
N PHE A 180 6.83 2.40 -4.24
CA PHE A 180 7.25 1.70 -5.45
C PHE A 180 7.27 2.62 -6.69
N VAL A 181 6.25 3.46 -6.87
CA VAL A 181 6.19 4.42 -7.98
C VAL A 181 7.31 5.45 -7.87
N PHE A 182 7.55 5.97 -6.67
CA PHE A 182 8.67 6.87 -6.39
C PHE A 182 10.03 6.18 -6.62
N GLY A 183 10.15 4.91 -6.23
CA GLY A 183 11.33 4.07 -6.48
C GLY A 183 11.63 3.91 -7.97
N ALA A 184 10.61 3.76 -8.83
CA ALA A 184 10.79 3.71 -10.27
C ALA A 184 11.30 5.06 -10.85
N LEU A 185 10.86 6.19 -10.28
CA LEU A 185 11.37 7.51 -10.68
C LEU A 185 12.84 7.71 -10.24
N LEU A 186 13.21 7.25 -9.04
CA LEU A 186 14.59 7.27 -8.57
C LEU A 186 15.50 6.37 -9.41
N GLU A 187 15.00 5.20 -9.81
CA GLU A 187 15.68 4.29 -10.72
C GLU A 187 16.03 4.99 -12.04
N PHE A 188 15.05 5.70 -12.63
CA PHE A 188 15.29 6.49 -13.84
C PHE A 188 16.37 7.56 -13.62
N ALA A 189 16.35 8.28 -12.50
CA ALA A 189 17.36 9.29 -12.20
C ALA A 189 18.77 8.68 -12.12
N LEU A 190 18.90 7.51 -11.48
CA LEU A 190 20.15 6.76 -11.41
C LEU A 190 20.63 6.25 -12.78
N VAL A 191 19.71 5.72 -13.60
CA VAL A 191 20.01 5.26 -14.96
C VAL A 191 20.44 6.43 -15.85
N ASN A 192 19.79 7.59 -15.75
CA ASN A 192 20.14 8.78 -16.51
C ASN A 192 21.53 9.29 -16.13
N TYR A 193 21.82 9.37 -14.83
CA TYR A 193 23.14 9.75 -14.32
C TYR A 193 24.23 8.78 -14.79
N ALA A 194 24.00 7.47 -14.65
CA ALA A 194 24.93 6.45 -15.10
C ALA A 194 25.15 6.49 -16.63
N SER A 195 24.07 6.69 -17.41
CA SER A 195 24.15 6.82 -18.87
C SER A 195 25.02 8.01 -19.28
N ARG A 196 24.82 9.19 -18.67
CA ARG A 196 25.64 10.38 -18.92
C ARG A 196 27.11 10.15 -18.53
N SER A 197 27.35 9.56 -17.36
CA SER A 197 28.70 9.21 -16.91
C SER A 197 29.40 8.24 -17.87
N ASP A 198 28.71 7.20 -18.33
CA ASP A 198 29.25 6.24 -19.31
C ASP A 198 29.62 6.93 -20.64
N VAL A 199 28.80 7.87 -21.12
CA VAL A 199 29.11 8.68 -22.32
C VAL A 199 30.35 9.56 -22.12
N HIS A 200 30.46 10.25 -20.99
CA HIS A 200 31.65 11.07 -20.67
C HIS A 200 32.92 10.22 -20.57
N HIS A 201 32.86 9.05 -19.93
CA HIS A 201 33.98 8.13 -19.84
C HIS A 201 34.39 7.57 -21.21
N ALA A 202 33.41 7.24 -22.07
CA ALA A 202 33.68 6.78 -23.43
C ALA A 202 34.35 7.87 -24.28
N ALA A 203 33.87 9.11 -24.21
CA ALA A 203 34.48 10.26 -24.90
C ALA A 203 35.93 10.51 -24.44
N ALA A 204 36.18 10.51 -23.12
CA ALA A 204 37.52 10.67 -22.58
C ALA A 204 38.48 9.55 -22.99
N LYS A 205 38.01 8.28 -23.04
CA LYS A 205 38.82 7.14 -23.49
C LYS A 205 39.14 7.24 -24.99
N GLN A 206 38.16 7.62 -25.81
CA GLN A 206 38.36 7.80 -27.25
C GLN A 206 39.35 8.93 -27.54
N GLN A 207 39.29 10.03 -26.78
CA GLN A 207 40.26 11.12 -26.90
C GLN A 207 41.68 10.71 -26.51
N ARG A 208 41.85 9.93 -25.43
CA ARG A 208 43.15 9.35 -25.06
C ARG A 208 43.70 8.42 -26.14
N GLN A 209 42.85 7.58 -26.74
CA GLN A 209 43.25 6.69 -27.83
C GLN A 209 43.65 7.47 -29.10
N ARG A 210 42.93 8.54 -29.43
CA ARG A 210 43.27 9.43 -30.54
C ARG A 210 44.60 10.15 -30.31
N LEU A 211 44.82 10.70 -29.11
CA LEU A 211 46.11 11.31 -28.74
C LEU A 211 47.26 10.30 -28.81
N ALA A 212 47.08 9.09 -28.26
CA ALA A 212 48.11 8.05 -28.32
C ALA A 212 48.45 7.66 -29.76
N LYS A 213 47.45 7.59 -30.65
CA LYS A 213 47.66 7.31 -32.07
C LYS A 213 48.41 8.45 -32.78
N TRP A 214 48.05 9.70 -32.53
CA TRP A 214 48.71 10.87 -33.11
C TRP A 214 50.18 10.99 -32.65
N ASN A 215 50.45 10.76 -31.36
CA ASN A 215 51.82 10.74 -30.82
C ASN A 215 52.67 9.63 -31.46
N MET A 216 52.10 8.45 -31.68
CA MET A 216 52.79 7.34 -32.35
C MET A 216 53.08 7.65 -33.82
N GLU A 217 52.16 8.32 -34.52
CA GLU A 217 52.33 8.72 -35.92
C GLU A 217 53.39 9.82 -36.07
N GLN A 218 53.43 10.80 -35.16
CA GLN A 218 54.54 11.77 -35.12
C GLN A 218 55.89 11.12 -34.86
N ALA A 219 55.98 10.18 -33.92
CA ALA A 219 57.22 9.45 -33.65
C ALA A 219 57.72 8.63 -34.85
N LEU A 220 56.81 8.16 -35.72
CA LEU A 220 57.16 7.50 -36.98
C LEU A 220 57.66 8.50 -38.05
N LEU A 221 57.13 9.73 -38.07
CA LEU A 221 57.49 10.77 -39.03
C LEU A 221 58.80 11.51 -38.67
N GLU A 222 59.12 11.66 -37.38
CA GLU A 222 60.38 12.25 -36.89
C GLU A 222 61.58 11.30 -36.97
N GLY A 223 61.44 10.16 -37.65
CA GLY A 223 62.54 9.24 -37.91
C GLY A 223 63.61 9.84 -38.84
N ASN A 224 64.57 10.57 -38.26
CA ASN A 224 65.95 10.55 -38.76
C ASN A 224 66.99 10.74 -37.65
N ASN A 225 67.93 9.78 -37.64
CA ASN A 225 69.22 9.69 -36.93
C ASN A 225 69.23 9.21 -35.47
N ILE A 226 69.09 7.89 -35.35
CA ILE A 226 69.96 6.94 -34.62
C ILE A 226 70.68 7.50 -33.38
N GLU A 227 70.18 7.13 -32.20
CA GLU A 227 71.05 6.49 -31.22
C GLU A 227 70.33 5.34 -30.50
N LEU A 228 71.03 4.21 -30.51
CA LEU A 228 70.70 2.92 -29.94
C LEU A 228 70.61 3.02 -28.41
N ALA A 229 69.54 3.59 -27.86
CA ALA A 229 69.18 3.39 -26.46
C ALA A 229 68.44 2.06 -26.33
N SER A 230 69.22 0.99 -26.36
CA SER A 230 68.89 -0.35 -25.91
C SER A 230 68.29 -0.33 -24.50
N TYR A 231 66.96 -0.24 -24.38
CA TYR A 231 66.25 -0.77 -23.23
C TYR A 231 64.97 -1.47 -23.66
N GLY A 232 65.16 -2.73 -24.03
CA GLY A 232 64.34 -3.79 -23.44
C GLY A 232 62.99 -4.05 -24.09
N LEU A 233 62.99 -4.51 -25.33
CA LEU A 233 61.94 -5.43 -25.76
C LEU A 233 62.15 -6.77 -25.03
N ARG A 234 61.48 -6.98 -23.90
CA ARG A 234 60.97 -8.30 -23.52
C ARG A 234 59.49 -8.17 -23.16
N PRO A 235 58.60 -8.86 -23.89
CA PRO A 235 57.20 -8.99 -23.50
C PRO A 235 57.11 -10.00 -22.36
N GLY A 236 57.24 -9.50 -21.13
CA GLY A 236 56.80 -10.24 -19.96
C GLY A 236 55.28 -10.29 -19.95
N CYS A 237 54.70 -11.30 -20.59
CA CYS A 237 53.41 -11.82 -20.15
C CYS A 237 53.62 -12.41 -18.74
N GLU A 238 53.69 -11.57 -17.72
CA GLU A 238 53.33 -12.01 -16.38
C GLU A 238 51.84 -12.27 -16.40
N ILE A 239 51.49 -13.51 -16.71
CA ILE A 239 50.23 -14.11 -16.34
C ILE A 239 50.23 -14.12 -14.81
N HIS A 240 49.86 -12.99 -14.21
CA HIS A 240 49.35 -12.98 -12.86
C HIS A 240 48.05 -13.81 -12.89
N MET A 241 48.19 -15.13 -12.73
CA MET A 241 47.10 -16.03 -12.38
C MET A 241 46.65 -15.63 -10.98
N ALA A 242 45.83 -14.58 -10.91
CA ALA A 242 45.01 -14.34 -9.75
C ALA A 242 44.19 -15.62 -9.50
N PRO A 243 44.16 -16.15 -8.26
CA PRO A 243 43.38 -17.35 -7.97
C PRO A 243 41.95 -17.15 -8.46
N PRO A 244 41.28 -18.17 -9.01
CA PRO A 244 39.93 -18.02 -9.52
C PRO A 244 39.02 -17.67 -8.34
N ARG A 245 38.82 -16.36 -8.10
CA ARG A 245 37.79 -15.86 -7.19
C ARG A 245 36.50 -16.39 -7.76
N ARG A 246 35.91 -17.37 -7.08
CA ARG A 246 34.62 -18.00 -7.36
C ARG A 246 33.58 -16.87 -7.49
N LYS A 247 33.45 -16.31 -8.70
CA LYS A 247 32.54 -15.20 -8.95
C LYS A 247 31.15 -15.80 -8.85
N ASN A 248 30.42 -15.43 -7.79
CA ASN A 248 29.01 -15.76 -7.59
C ASN A 248 28.27 -15.66 -8.92
N TRP A 249 27.40 -16.62 -9.21
CA TRP A 249 26.70 -16.75 -10.49
C TRP A 249 26.10 -15.41 -10.98
N CYS A 250 25.52 -14.61 -10.07
CA CYS A 250 25.02 -13.26 -10.35
C CYS A 250 26.09 -12.28 -10.88
N LYS A 251 27.32 -12.31 -10.35
CA LYS A 251 28.41 -11.43 -10.83
C LYS A 251 28.89 -11.82 -12.23
N ARG A 252 28.81 -13.09 -12.59
CA ARG A 252 29.15 -13.60 -13.94
C ARG A 252 28.06 -13.27 -14.95
N TRP A 253 26.80 -13.30 -14.54
CA TRP A 253 25.67 -12.86 -15.35
C TRP A 253 25.65 -11.34 -15.56
N LEU A 254 25.85 -10.54 -14.51
CA LEU A 254 25.96 -9.06 -14.64
C LEU A 254 27.09 -8.64 -15.58
N SER A 255 28.19 -9.39 -15.65
CA SER A 255 29.31 -9.05 -16.53
C SER A 255 29.00 -9.07 -18.04
N LYS A 256 27.86 -9.66 -18.46
CA LYS A 256 27.43 -9.71 -19.87
C LYS A 256 26.94 -8.37 -20.43
N PHE A 257 26.56 -7.41 -19.60
CA PHE A 257 26.07 -6.10 -20.06
C PHE A 257 27.21 -5.06 -19.99
N PRO A 258 27.55 -4.38 -21.11
CA PRO A 258 28.76 -3.55 -21.20
C PRO A 258 28.65 -2.18 -20.50
N THR A 259 27.46 -1.58 -20.41
CA THR A 259 27.23 -0.28 -19.75
C THR A 259 26.60 -0.45 -18.38
N ARG A 260 26.90 0.47 -17.44
CA ARG A 260 26.36 0.43 -16.08
C ARG A 260 24.85 0.71 -16.08
N SER A 261 24.39 1.61 -16.95
CA SER A 261 22.96 1.93 -17.12
C SER A 261 22.11 0.70 -17.42
N LYS A 262 22.50 -0.12 -18.40
CA LYS A 262 21.74 -1.33 -18.80
C LYS A 262 21.68 -2.41 -17.71
N ARG A 263 22.69 -2.48 -16.83
CA ARG A 263 22.68 -3.42 -15.71
C ARG A 263 21.63 -3.03 -14.65
N ILE A 264 21.46 -1.73 -14.43
CA ILE A 264 20.49 -1.22 -13.46
C ILE A 264 19.07 -1.56 -13.92
N ASP A 265 18.72 -1.22 -15.17
CA ASP A 265 17.39 -1.54 -15.73
C ASP A 265 17.06 -3.04 -15.61
N VAL A 266 18.02 -3.92 -15.95
CA VAL A 266 17.83 -5.38 -15.92
C VAL A 266 17.63 -5.92 -14.50
N VAL A 267 18.33 -5.37 -13.51
CA VAL A 267 18.13 -5.74 -12.10
C VAL A 267 16.78 -5.25 -11.60
N SER A 268 16.41 -4.00 -11.93
CA SER A 268 15.14 -3.39 -11.55
C SER A 268 13.93 -4.19 -12.08
N ARG A 269 14.01 -4.72 -13.32
CA ARG A 269 12.97 -5.56 -13.93
C ARG A 269 12.64 -6.84 -13.14
N ILE A 270 13.56 -7.35 -12.33
CA ILE A 270 13.34 -8.56 -11.52
C ILE A 270 13.02 -8.17 -10.07
N PHE A 271 13.76 -7.19 -9.54
CA PHE A 271 13.67 -6.80 -8.14
C PHE A 271 12.31 -6.17 -7.78
N PHE A 272 11.81 -5.23 -8.60
CA PHE A 272 10.57 -4.52 -8.30
C PHE A 272 9.34 -5.46 -8.31
N PRO A 273 9.13 -6.30 -9.34
CA PRO A 273 8.02 -7.25 -9.33
C PRO A 273 8.12 -8.28 -8.21
N PHE A 274 9.32 -8.78 -7.91
CA PHE A 274 9.52 -9.72 -6.82
C PHE A 274 9.17 -9.12 -5.46
N MET A 275 9.66 -7.91 -5.18
CA MET A 275 9.36 -7.21 -3.92
C MET A 275 7.86 -6.88 -3.80
N PHE A 276 7.21 -6.49 -4.89
CA PHE A 276 5.78 -6.23 -4.88
C PHE A 276 4.96 -7.51 -4.67
N ALA A 277 5.37 -8.63 -5.26
CA ALA A 277 4.73 -9.94 -5.03
C ALA A 277 4.87 -10.38 -3.56
N LEU A 278 6.07 -10.25 -2.99
CA LEU A 278 6.31 -10.53 -1.57
C LEU A 278 5.43 -9.64 -0.68
N PHE A 279 5.36 -8.34 -0.97
CA PHE A 279 4.49 -7.41 -0.26
C PHE A 279 3.02 -7.83 -0.34
N ASN A 280 2.52 -8.20 -1.52
CA ASN A 280 1.14 -8.69 -1.67
C ASN A 280 0.88 -9.92 -0.80
N CYS A 281 1.77 -10.92 -0.84
CA CYS A 281 1.63 -12.10 0.00
C CYS A 281 1.55 -11.71 1.49
N VAL A 282 2.49 -10.90 1.98
CA VAL A 282 2.51 -10.48 3.38
C VAL A 282 1.28 -9.65 3.75
N TYR A 283 0.88 -8.70 2.90
CA TYR A 283 -0.25 -7.81 3.13
C TYR A 283 -1.55 -8.61 3.25
N TRP A 284 -1.88 -9.43 2.25
CA TRP A 284 -3.12 -10.20 2.26
C TRP A 284 -3.12 -11.27 3.34
N ILE A 285 -1.98 -11.91 3.62
CA ILE A 285 -1.89 -12.86 4.74
C ILE A 285 -2.19 -12.16 6.08
N THR A 286 -1.61 -10.98 6.30
CA THR A 286 -1.73 -10.26 7.57
C THR A 286 -3.14 -9.68 7.77
N TYR A 287 -3.73 -9.09 6.73
CA TYR A 287 -4.98 -8.36 6.85
C TYR A 287 -6.22 -9.21 6.55
N MET A 288 -6.13 -10.24 5.71
CA MET A 288 -7.29 -11.10 5.39
C MET A 288 -7.45 -12.25 6.39
N PHE A 289 -6.38 -12.96 6.74
CA PHE A 289 -6.50 -14.12 7.64
C PHE A 289 -6.71 -13.74 9.11
N ARG A 290 -6.36 -12.50 9.48
CA ARG A 290 -6.62 -12.01 10.83
C ARG A 290 -8.13 -11.79 11.08
N ASP A 291 -8.91 -11.55 10.03
CA ASP A 291 -10.36 -11.32 10.13
C ASP A 291 -11.16 -12.57 10.48
N ASP A 292 -10.64 -13.77 10.18
CA ASP A 292 -11.32 -15.03 10.48
C ASP A 292 -11.03 -15.54 11.91
N LEU A 293 -10.01 -14.99 12.56
CA LEU A 293 -9.55 -15.39 13.90
C LEU A 293 -10.11 -14.52 15.05
N GLN A 294 -10.91 -13.49 14.75
CA GLN A 294 -11.60 -12.61 15.72
C GLN A 294 -13.11 -12.65 15.52
#